data_AF-A0A4Q1KV76-F1
#
_entry.id   AF-A0A4Q1KV76-F1
#
_cell.length_a   1.000
_cell.length_b   1.000
_cell.length_c   1.000
_cell.angle_alpha   90.00
_cell.angle_beta   90.00
_cell.angle_gamma   90.00
#
_symmetry.space_group_name_H-M   'P 1'
#
loop_
_entity.id
_entity.type
_entity.pdbx_description
1 polymer ?
#
loop_
_entity_poly.entity_id
_entity_poly.type
_entity_poly.pdbx_seq_one_letter_code
_entity_poly.pdbx_strand_id
1 'polypeptide(L)'
;MEIKLIKEQFSNEKIFNKIIPKIIEWDNSDLHGRGLYKKMEKYAYIELKISVNIKESFVSTIEWNEDLIPLEFSETVIDVLNFFISLVKVLKNEDMYFKVEMIDGGYSPVDSTNKLYEIATIFAILDCFDSSDRIITKLDIERIEKIKKVYSKFPKNSNP
;
A
#
# COMPACT_ATOMS: atom_id res chain seq x y z
N MET A 1 -12.15 -19.71 13.46
CA MET A 1 -13.26 -18.75 13.68
C MET A 1 -12.87 -17.33 13.27
N GLU A 2 -11.59 -16.96 13.34
CA GLU A 2 -11.07 -15.63 12.92
C GLU A 2 -11.11 -15.35 11.42
N ILE A 3 -10.88 -16.34 10.55
CA ILE A 3 -10.95 -16.17 9.09
C ILE A 3 -12.34 -15.68 8.63
N LYS A 4 -13.41 -15.97 9.39
CA LYS A 4 -14.78 -15.53 9.02
C LYS A 4 -15.05 -14.05 9.35
N LEU A 5 -14.35 -13.48 10.33
CA LEU A 5 -14.42 -12.05 10.67
C LEU A 5 -13.60 -11.20 9.69
N ILE A 6 -12.45 -11.71 9.25
CA ILE A 6 -11.62 -11.13 8.17
C ILE A 6 -12.44 -11.04 6.86
N LYS A 7 -13.35 -12.00 6.65
CA LYS A 7 -14.26 -12.10 5.49
C LYS A 7 -15.30 -11.00 5.34
N GLU A 8 -15.72 -10.39 6.44
CA GLU A 8 -16.84 -9.46 6.43
C GLU A 8 -16.39 -7.99 6.23
N GLN A 9 -15.11 -7.66 6.45
CA GLN A 9 -14.62 -6.28 6.44
C GLN A 9 -14.19 -5.75 5.06
N PHE A 10 -13.85 -6.60 4.08
CA PHE A 10 -13.43 -6.13 2.76
C PHE A 10 -13.99 -6.99 1.62
N SER A 11 -14.70 -6.36 0.67
CA SER A 11 -15.14 -6.97 -0.61
C SER A 11 -13.98 -7.44 -1.52
N ASN A 12 -12.74 -7.22 -1.08
CA ASN A 12 -11.50 -7.46 -1.83
C ASN A 12 -10.77 -8.75 -1.44
N GLU A 13 -11.29 -9.59 -0.54
CA GLU A 13 -10.62 -10.85 -0.15
C GLU A 13 -10.29 -11.79 -1.31
N LYS A 14 -11.16 -11.85 -2.32
CA LYS A 14 -10.90 -12.65 -3.52
C LYS A 14 -9.60 -12.23 -4.21
N ILE A 15 -9.18 -10.98 -4.05
CA ILE A 15 -7.95 -10.43 -4.62
C ILE A 15 -6.74 -10.96 -3.85
N PHE A 16 -6.82 -11.07 -2.52
CA PHE A 16 -5.73 -11.61 -1.69
C PHE A 16 -5.53 -13.12 -1.86
N ASN A 17 -6.56 -13.88 -2.24
CA ASN A 17 -6.45 -15.33 -2.47
C ASN A 17 -5.33 -15.71 -3.46
N LYS A 18 -5.00 -14.83 -4.42
CA LYS A 18 -3.90 -15.06 -5.37
C LYS A 18 -2.53 -15.08 -4.70
N ILE A 19 -2.33 -14.28 -3.65
CA ILE A 19 -1.03 -14.13 -3.00
C ILE A 19 -0.92 -14.97 -1.71
N ILE A 20 -2.01 -15.58 -1.21
CA ILE A 20 -1.97 -16.42 -0.01
C ILE A 20 -0.88 -17.51 -0.08
N PRO A 21 -0.78 -18.33 -1.15
CA PRO A 21 0.27 -19.35 -1.22
C PRO A 21 1.68 -18.75 -1.13
N LYS A 22 1.88 -17.59 -1.77
CA LYS A 22 3.14 -16.87 -1.77
C LYS A 22 3.48 -16.28 -0.40
N ILE A 23 2.49 -15.79 0.34
CA ILE A 23 2.66 -15.35 1.72
C ILE A 23 3.12 -16.53 2.59
N ILE A 24 2.49 -17.70 2.45
CA ILE A 24 2.86 -18.89 3.22
C ILE A 24 4.29 -19.32 2.91
N GLU A 25 4.71 -19.29 1.65
CA GLU A 25 6.04 -19.70 1.20
C GLU A 25 7.13 -18.62 1.38
N TRP A 26 6.75 -17.36 1.63
CA TRP A 26 7.69 -16.24 1.74
C TRP A 26 8.73 -16.47 2.85
N ASP A 27 9.99 -16.22 2.54
CA ASP A 27 11.15 -16.47 3.41
C ASP A 27 11.51 -15.29 4.33
N ASN A 28 10.60 -14.33 4.48
CA ASN A 28 10.78 -13.09 5.26
C ASN A 28 11.80 -12.10 4.68
N SER A 29 12.20 -12.28 3.40
CA SER A 29 12.99 -11.29 2.66
C SER A 29 12.25 -9.97 2.47
N ASP A 30 12.99 -8.86 2.32
CA ASP A 30 12.40 -7.55 2.04
C ASP A 30 11.51 -7.60 0.78
N LEU A 31 10.29 -7.09 0.90
CA LEU A 31 9.33 -6.99 -0.19
C LEU A 31 9.21 -5.56 -0.68
N HIS A 32 9.05 -5.42 -1.99
CA HIS A 32 8.86 -4.15 -2.67
C HIS A 32 7.67 -4.26 -3.61
N GLY A 33 6.74 -3.32 -3.52
CA GLY A 33 5.52 -3.38 -4.31
C GLY A 33 5.00 -2.00 -4.68
N ARG A 34 4.52 -1.90 -5.92
CA ARG A 34 3.99 -0.67 -6.51
C ARG A 34 2.50 -0.80 -6.78
N GLY A 35 1.77 0.19 -6.30
CA GLY A 35 0.33 0.27 -6.41
C GLY A 35 -0.08 1.45 -7.27
N LEU A 36 -0.70 1.19 -8.41
CA LEU A 36 -1.25 2.23 -9.27
C LEU A 36 -2.73 1.97 -9.56
N TYR A 37 -3.58 2.90 -9.13
CA TYR A 37 -4.95 2.98 -9.63
C TYR A 37 -5.10 4.16 -10.58
N LYS A 38 -5.63 3.90 -11.78
CA LYS A 38 -5.96 4.93 -12.77
C LYS A 38 -7.31 4.66 -13.42
N LYS A 39 -8.18 5.67 -13.48
CA LYS A 39 -9.43 5.62 -14.25
C LYS A 39 -9.86 7.02 -14.68
N MET A 40 -9.83 7.27 -16.00
CA MET A 40 -10.08 8.62 -16.56
C MET A 40 -9.11 9.63 -15.93
N GLU A 41 -9.62 10.58 -15.15
CA GLU A 41 -8.80 11.57 -14.42
C GLU A 41 -8.38 11.10 -13.02
N LYS A 42 -9.05 10.06 -12.48
CA LYS A 42 -8.76 9.53 -11.14
C LYS A 42 -7.43 8.81 -11.09
N TYR A 43 -6.65 9.13 -10.04
CA TYR A 43 -5.29 8.65 -9.90
C TYR A 43 -4.90 8.49 -8.43
N ALA A 44 -4.23 7.38 -8.12
CA ALA A 44 -3.50 7.17 -6.87
C ALA A 44 -2.31 6.26 -7.13
N TYR A 45 -1.14 6.65 -6.60
CA TYR A 45 0.08 5.86 -6.66
C TYR A 45 0.74 5.78 -5.29
N ILE A 46 1.21 4.59 -4.95
CA ILE A 46 1.97 4.30 -3.73
C ILE A 46 3.01 3.22 -4.01
N GLU A 47 4.21 3.38 -3.47
CA GLU A 47 5.25 2.35 -3.46
C GLU A 47 5.61 2.02 -2.02
N LEU A 48 5.61 0.73 -1.72
CA LEU A 48 5.84 0.20 -0.38
C LEU A 48 7.13 -0.59 -0.35
N LYS A 49 7.87 -0.43 0.75
CA LYS A 49 8.86 -1.41 1.20
C LYS A 49 8.36 -2.06 2.49
N ILE A 50 8.37 -3.39 2.55
CA ILE A 50 7.94 -4.17 3.71
C ILE A 50 9.10 -5.06 4.15
N SER A 51 9.55 -4.86 5.39
CA SER A 51 10.61 -5.63 6.02
C SER A 51 10.11 -6.27 7.30
N VAL A 52 10.57 -7.47 7.62
CA VAL A 52 10.32 -8.05 8.94
C VAL A 52 11.18 -7.31 9.97
N ASN A 53 10.55 -6.84 11.05
CA ASN A 53 11.21 -6.17 12.14
C ASN A 53 11.75 -7.21 13.13
N ILE A 54 12.95 -7.70 12.85
CA ILE A 54 13.56 -8.83 13.57
C ILE A 54 14.24 -8.38 14.88
N LYS A 55 14.52 -7.08 15.06
CA LYS A 55 15.52 -6.65 16.04
C LYS A 55 15.07 -5.69 17.14
N GLU A 56 14.00 -4.90 16.99
CA GLU A 56 13.87 -3.72 17.90
C GLU A 56 12.45 -3.38 18.40
N SER A 57 11.36 -3.94 17.85
CA SER A 57 10.02 -3.71 18.43
C SER A 57 9.06 -4.88 18.28
N PHE A 58 8.38 -5.22 19.38
CA PHE A 58 7.20 -6.10 19.40
C PHE A 58 5.94 -5.38 18.87
N VAL A 59 6.14 -4.47 17.90
CA VAL A 59 5.11 -3.64 17.31
C VAL A 59 5.48 -3.42 15.85
N SER A 60 4.50 -3.55 14.95
CA SER A 60 4.68 -3.15 13.55
C SER A 60 4.64 -1.63 13.42
N THR A 61 5.54 -1.07 12.62
CA THR A 61 5.58 0.36 12.33
C THR A 61 5.22 0.65 10.88
N ILE A 62 4.50 1.74 10.67
CA ILE A 62 4.18 2.27 9.34
C ILE A 62 4.77 3.67 9.28
N GLU A 63 5.82 3.86 8.48
CA GLU A 63 6.49 5.14 8.31
C GLU A 63 5.79 5.93 7.20
N TRP A 64 5.13 7.03 7.61
CA TRP A 64 4.38 7.89 6.71
C TRP A 64 5.22 9.04 6.19
N ASN A 65 5.20 9.26 4.87
CA ASN A 65 5.84 10.40 4.23
C ASN A 65 4.80 11.34 3.63
N GLU A 66 4.51 12.41 4.36
CA GLU A 66 3.52 13.41 3.96
C GLU A 66 3.89 14.19 2.71
N ASP A 67 5.17 14.24 2.34
CA ASP A 67 5.65 14.92 1.12
C ASP A 67 5.29 14.14 -0.13
N LEU A 68 5.04 12.84 0.00
CA LEU A 68 4.61 11.97 -1.09
C LEU A 68 3.08 11.89 -1.18
N ILE A 69 2.42 11.68 -0.03
CA ILE A 69 0.98 11.49 0.06
C ILE A 69 0.45 12.29 1.26
N PRO A 70 -0.53 13.20 1.08
CA PRO A 70 -1.10 13.97 2.19
C PRO A 70 -1.71 13.10 3.30
N LEU A 71 -1.64 13.59 4.55
CA LEU A 71 -2.17 12.89 5.73
C LEU A 71 -3.64 12.49 5.62
N GLU A 72 -4.44 13.21 4.83
CA GLU A 72 -5.88 12.93 4.65
C GLU A 72 -6.16 11.52 4.11
N PHE A 73 -5.17 10.91 3.45
CA PHE A 73 -5.26 9.54 2.92
C PHE A 73 -4.68 8.48 3.86
N SER A 74 -4.04 8.89 4.96
CA SER A 74 -3.21 7.99 5.77
C SER A 74 -4.00 6.91 6.49
N GLU A 75 -5.13 7.26 7.08
CA GLU A 75 -6.02 6.32 7.78
C GLU A 75 -6.40 5.13 6.90
N THR A 76 -6.86 5.40 5.67
CA THR A 76 -7.29 4.33 4.75
C THR A 76 -6.14 3.43 4.30
N VAL A 77 -4.95 3.98 4.10
CA VAL A 77 -3.76 3.19 3.76
C VAL A 77 -3.33 2.33 4.94
N ILE A 78 -3.31 2.92 6.15
CA ILE A 78 -2.95 2.23 7.40
C ILE A 78 -3.91 1.07 7.68
N ASP A 79 -5.21 1.26 7.46
CA ASP A 79 -6.21 0.19 7.65
C ASP A 79 -5.94 -1.03 6.75
N VAL A 80 -5.63 -0.79 5.47
CA VAL A 80 -5.29 -1.86 4.52
C VAL A 80 -4.00 -2.57 4.92
N LEU A 81 -2.99 -1.82 5.37
CA LEU A 81 -1.72 -2.38 5.83
C LEU A 81 -1.89 -3.20 7.11
N ASN A 82 -2.67 -2.72 8.08
CA ASN A 82 -2.98 -3.44 9.31
C ASN A 82 -3.76 -4.73 9.05
N PHE A 83 -4.71 -4.69 8.11
CA PHE A 83 -5.39 -5.89 7.63
C PHE A 83 -4.38 -6.89 7.05
N PHE A 84 -3.48 -6.44 6.17
CA PHE A 84 -2.46 -7.30 5.59
C PHE A 84 -1.52 -7.90 6.64
N ILE A 85 -1.03 -7.11 7.59
CA ILE A 85 -0.19 -7.58 8.70
C ILE A 85 -0.92 -8.67 9.50
N SER A 86 -2.20 -8.44 9.81
CA SER A 86 -3.03 -9.41 10.53
C SER A 86 -3.20 -10.70 9.73
N LEU A 87 -3.42 -10.59 8.42
CA LEU A 87 -3.52 -11.73 7.51
C LEU A 87 -2.22 -12.54 7.49
N VAL A 88 -1.05 -11.90 7.38
CA VAL A 88 0.24 -12.59 7.40
C VAL A 88 0.46 -13.34 8.71
N LYS A 89 0.19 -12.70 9.86
CA LYS A 89 0.29 -13.34 11.19
C LYS A 89 -0.56 -14.60 11.28
N VAL A 90 -1.81 -14.53 10.82
CA VAL A 90 -2.72 -15.69 10.80
C VAL A 90 -2.22 -16.79 9.86
N LEU A 91 -1.71 -16.44 8.68
CA LEU A 91 -1.25 -17.42 7.70
C LEU A 91 0.07 -18.10 8.09
N LYS A 92 0.99 -17.35 8.70
CA LYS A 92 2.29 -17.84 9.17
C LYS A 92 2.19 -18.54 10.53
N ASN A 93 1.14 -18.27 11.30
CA ASN A 93 0.98 -18.75 12.67
C ASN A 93 2.18 -18.36 13.57
N GLU A 94 2.69 -17.14 13.36
CA GLU A 94 3.84 -16.58 14.06
C GLU A 94 3.58 -15.11 14.43
N ASP A 95 4.09 -14.70 15.59
CA ASP A 95 4.08 -13.30 16.02
C ASP A 95 5.14 -12.49 15.27
N MET A 96 4.81 -12.10 14.04
CA MET A 96 5.68 -11.31 13.18
C MET A 96 5.38 -9.82 13.29
N TYR A 97 6.42 -9.00 13.35
CA TYR A 97 6.31 -7.54 13.32
C TYR A 97 6.94 -7.01 12.04
N PHE A 98 6.36 -5.95 11.50
CA PHE A 98 6.75 -5.42 10.19
C PHE A 98 7.16 -3.96 10.31
N LYS A 99 8.18 -3.57 9.56
CA LYS A 99 8.43 -2.18 9.19
C LYS A 99 7.84 -1.99 7.79
N VAL A 100 6.88 -1.08 7.66
CA VAL A 100 6.32 -0.67 6.37
C VAL A 100 6.73 0.75 6.08
N GLU A 101 7.39 0.98 4.95
CA GLU A 101 7.88 2.29 4.53
C GLU A 101 7.19 2.70 3.23
N MET A 102 6.64 3.92 3.18
CA MET A 102 6.26 4.54 1.90
C MET A 102 7.46 5.22 1.27
N ILE A 103 8.02 4.55 0.26
CA ILE A 103 9.25 5.00 -0.40
C ILE A 103 8.96 5.89 -1.61
N ASP A 104 7.75 5.80 -2.17
CA ASP A 104 7.29 6.69 -3.23
C ASP A 104 5.76 6.84 -3.22
N GLY A 105 5.24 7.91 -3.81
CA GLY A 105 3.81 8.21 -3.83
C GLY A 105 3.45 9.32 -4.80
N GLY A 106 2.17 9.36 -5.20
CA GLY A 106 1.68 10.34 -6.16
C GLY A 106 0.21 10.65 -5.95
N TYR A 107 -0.09 11.94 -5.77
CA TYR A 107 -1.39 12.48 -5.41
C TYR A 107 -1.82 13.59 -6.38
N SER A 108 -3.12 13.66 -6.68
CA SER A 108 -3.78 14.81 -7.30
C SER A 108 -4.83 15.38 -6.33
N PRO A 109 -4.74 16.65 -5.89
CA PRO A 109 -5.73 17.31 -5.03
C PRO A 109 -7.17 17.23 -5.52
N VAL A 110 -7.35 17.17 -6.84
CA VAL A 110 -8.67 17.20 -7.47
C VAL A 110 -9.21 15.78 -7.71
N ASP A 111 -8.32 14.82 -7.94
CA ASP A 111 -8.70 13.51 -8.47
C ASP A 111 -8.48 12.34 -7.52
N SER A 112 -7.65 12.53 -6.48
CA SER A 112 -7.35 11.50 -5.49
C SER A 112 -8.44 11.45 -4.42
N THR A 113 -8.81 10.24 -4.01
CA THR A 113 -9.74 10.00 -2.90
C THR A 113 -9.25 8.84 -2.04
N ASN A 114 -9.72 8.75 -0.80
CA ASN A 114 -9.42 7.62 0.10
C ASN A 114 -9.64 6.27 -0.57
N LYS A 115 -10.74 6.10 -1.30
CA LYS A 115 -11.03 4.85 -2.00
C LYS A 115 -9.98 4.48 -3.06
N LEU A 116 -9.36 5.46 -3.71
CA LEU A 116 -8.30 5.20 -4.68
C LEU A 116 -7.02 4.73 -4.00
N TYR A 117 -6.68 5.31 -2.84
CA TYR A 117 -5.55 4.91 -2.04
C TYR A 117 -5.74 3.55 -1.37
N GLU A 118 -6.97 3.19 -0.97
CA GLU A 118 -7.32 1.82 -0.56
C GLU A 118 -6.92 0.83 -1.66
N ILE A 119 -7.37 1.09 -2.89
CA ILE A 119 -7.13 0.21 -4.03
C ILE A 119 -5.65 0.18 -4.43
N ALA A 120 -4.99 1.34 -4.48
CA ALA A 120 -3.57 1.44 -4.79
C ALA A 120 -2.74 0.68 -3.74
N THR A 121 -3.06 0.80 -2.45
CA THR A 121 -2.36 0.07 -1.38
C THR A 121 -2.54 -1.45 -1.53
N ILE A 122 -3.77 -1.91 -1.81
CA ILE A 122 -4.01 -3.33 -2.12
C ILE A 122 -3.15 -3.76 -3.31
N PHE A 123 -3.05 -2.94 -4.35
CA PHE A 123 -2.26 -3.27 -5.54
C PHE A 123 -0.77 -3.33 -5.24
N ALA A 124 -0.25 -2.42 -4.41
CA ALA A 124 1.14 -2.46 -3.95
C ALA A 124 1.44 -3.75 -3.16
N ILE A 125 0.54 -4.15 -2.24
CA ILE A 125 0.69 -5.40 -1.49
C ILE A 125 0.68 -6.62 -2.41
N LEU A 126 -0.18 -6.63 -3.44
CA LEU A 126 -0.18 -7.74 -4.40
C LEU A 126 1.12 -7.77 -5.19
N ASP A 127 1.60 -6.62 -5.63
CA ASP A 127 2.84 -6.49 -6.40
C ASP A 127 4.07 -6.99 -5.62
N CYS A 128 4.08 -6.84 -4.29
CA CYS A 128 5.11 -7.43 -3.41
C CYS A 128 5.29 -8.94 -3.61
N PHE A 129 4.22 -9.68 -3.94
CA PHE A 129 4.27 -11.14 -4.11
C PHE A 129 4.04 -11.56 -5.57
N ASP A 130 3.36 -10.75 -6.37
CA ASP A 130 3.00 -11.06 -7.75
C ASP A 130 2.85 -9.82 -8.63
N SER A 131 3.92 -9.49 -9.35
CA SER A 131 3.93 -8.37 -10.29
C SER A 131 3.34 -8.71 -11.67
N SER A 132 2.94 -9.97 -11.93
CA SER A 132 2.63 -10.44 -13.29
C SER A 132 1.37 -9.79 -13.89
N ASP A 133 0.39 -9.44 -13.06
CA ASP A 133 -0.92 -8.93 -13.50
C ASP A 133 -1.01 -7.39 -13.56
N ARG A 134 0.02 -6.66 -13.09
CA ARG A 134 -0.08 -5.21 -12.83
C ARG A 134 1.10 -4.42 -13.36
N ILE A 135 1.32 -4.54 -14.68
CA ILE A 135 2.43 -3.85 -15.36
C ILE A 135 2.20 -2.33 -15.34
N ILE A 136 2.99 -1.61 -14.54
CA ILE A 136 3.11 -0.16 -14.62
C ILE A 136 3.90 0.17 -15.89
N THR A 137 3.23 0.82 -16.85
CA THR A 137 3.83 1.12 -18.15
C THR A 137 4.73 2.36 -18.09
N LYS A 138 5.54 2.58 -19.12
CA LYS A 138 6.33 3.82 -19.25
C LYS A 138 5.46 5.07 -19.23
N LEU A 139 4.29 5.02 -19.89
CA LEU A 139 3.32 6.12 -19.89
C LEU A 139 2.78 6.40 -18.47
N ASP A 140 2.63 5.36 -17.66
CA ASP A 140 2.23 5.51 -16.27
C ASP A 140 3.30 6.25 -15.50
N ILE A 141 4.56 5.81 -15.59
CA ILE A 141 5.73 6.48 -14.98
C ILE A 141 5.78 7.96 -15.36
N GLU A 142 5.65 8.28 -16.64
CA GLU A 142 5.63 9.66 -17.13
C GLU A 142 4.48 10.47 -16.52
N ARG A 143 3.29 9.87 -16.34
CA ARG A 143 2.15 10.50 -15.66
C ARG A 143 2.41 10.69 -14.17
N ILE A 144 3.00 9.71 -13.49
CA ILE A 144 3.40 9.81 -12.07
C ILE A 144 4.31 11.02 -11.88
N GLU A 145 5.36 11.10 -12.69
CA GLU A 145 6.34 12.18 -12.63
C GLU A 145 5.73 13.54 -12.96
N LYS A 146 4.81 13.59 -13.92
CA LYS A 146 4.08 14.83 -14.23
C LYS A 146 3.25 15.30 -13.05
N ILE A 147 2.48 14.40 -12.42
CA ILE A 147 1.63 14.71 -11.27
C ILE A 147 2.49 15.21 -10.09
N LYS A 148 3.55 14.47 -9.74
CA LYS A 148 4.50 14.88 -8.69
C LYS A 148 5.11 16.27 -8.96
N LYS A 149 5.53 16.56 -10.20
CA LYS A 149 6.10 17.85 -10.59
C LYS A 149 5.10 19.01 -10.54
N VAL A 150 3.83 18.74 -10.86
CA VAL A 150 2.78 19.75 -10.77
C VAL A 150 2.52 20.06 -9.30
N TYR A 151 2.36 19.04 -8.47
CA TYR A 151 1.90 19.22 -7.09
C TYR A 151 2.98 19.50 -6.05
N SER A 152 4.25 19.20 -6.34
CA SER A 152 5.40 19.71 -5.56
C SER A 152 5.54 21.24 -5.61
N LYS A 153 4.89 21.92 -6.56
CA LYS A 153 4.92 23.39 -6.71
C LYS A 153 3.79 24.11 -6.00
N PHE A 154 2.76 23.39 -5.57
CA PHE A 154 1.71 23.99 -4.74
C PHE A 154 2.17 23.85 -3.30
N PRO A 155 2.53 24.95 -2.61
CA PRO A 155 2.86 24.86 -1.20
C PRO A 155 1.69 24.19 -0.49
N LYS A 156 1.98 23.18 0.33
CA LYS A 156 1.02 22.66 1.29
C LYS A 156 0.55 23.87 2.06
N ASN A 157 -0.67 24.36 1.79
CA ASN A 157 -1.22 25.47 2.54
C ASN A 157 -1.18 25.03 4.00
N SER A 158 -0.24 25.62 4.74
CA SER A 158 -0.30 25.71 6.19
C SER A 158 -1.62 26.40 6.47
N ASN A 159 -2.66 25.59 6.75
CA ASN A 159 -3.89 26.16 7.25
C ASN A 159 -3.61 26.76 8.64
N PRO A 160 -4.19 27.92 8.94
CA PRO A 160 -3.90 28.75 10.11
C PRO A 160 -4.27 28.09 11.45
#